data_AF-M9T5P5-F1
#
_entry.id   AF-M9T5P5-F1
#
_cell.length_a   1.000
_cell.length_b   1.000
_cell.length_c   1.000
_cell.angle_alpha   90.00
_cell.angle_beta   90.00
_cell.angle_gamma   90.00
#
_symmetry.space_group_name_H-M   'P 1'
#
loop_
_entity.id
_entity.type
_entity.pdbx_description
1 polymer ?
#
loop_
_entity_poly.entity_id
_entity_poly.type
_entity_poly.pdbx_seq_one_letter_code
_entity_poly.pdbx_strand_id
1 'polypeptide(L)'
;VNVKETGQILLVNYKDLKNLTVTSIPAERFLHDGGFDKSGRYFLVAANARHRIAIVDTKEEKLVGVIDSKGQTPHPGRGANFLHPKYGPVWATSHLGNETISFIGTDPEKHKQYAWKVVQTVDGQGGGSLFIKTHPNS
;
A
#
# COMPACT_ATOMS: atom_id res chain seq x y z
N VAL A 1 8.01 6.05 8.88
CA VAL A 1 7.50 7.45 8.90
C VAL A 1 7.36 7.93 7.47
N ASN A 2 6.22 8.49 7.08
CA ASN A 2 6.03 9.04 5.73
C ASN A 2 6.32 10.54 5.76
N VAL A 3 7.27 11.00 4.96
CA VAL A 3 7.57 12.42 4.77
C VAL A 3 6.88 12.87 3.47
N LYS A 4 5.67 13.40 3.65
CA LYS A 4 4.66 13.56 2.59
C LYS A 4 5.15 14.36 1.39
N GLU A 5 5.62 15.59 1.60
CA GLU A 5 5.90 16.54 0.53
C GLU A 5 7.14 16.16 -0.28
N THR A 6 8.16 15.59 0.38
CA THR A 6 9.40 15.12 -0.24
C THR A 6 9.29 13.71 -0.82
N GLY A 7 8.22 12.97 -0.48
CA GLY A 7 8.00 11.61 -0.96
C GLY A 7 9.01 10.60 -0.43
N GLN A 8 9.47 10.78 0.81
CA GLN A 8 10.41 9.87 1.46
C GLN A 8 9.69 8.98 2.47
N ILE A 9 10.07 7.70 2.54
CA ILE A 9 9.66 6.79 3.60
C ILE A 9 10.89 6.54 4.46
N LEU A 10 10.81 6.89 5.74
CA LEU A 10 11.88 6.67 6.70
C LEU A 10 11.62 5.40 7.50
N LEU A 11 12.54 4.44 7.42
CA LEU A 11 12.63 3.32 8.35
C LEU A 11 13.57 3.74 9.48
N VAL A 12 12.99 3.97 10.66
CA VAL A 12 13.70 4.50 11.82
C VAL A 12 13.98 3.35 12.78
N ASN A 13 15.26 2.98 12.92
CA ASN A 13 15.67 1.96 13.86
C ASN A 13 15.77 2.55 15.27
N TYR A 14 14.85 2.17 16.14
CA TYR A 14 14.74 2.68 17.50
C TYR A 14 15.50 1.84 18.54
N LYS A 15 16.36 0.90 18.13
CA LYS A 15 17.16 0.06 19.04
C LYS A 15 18.16 0.89 19.86
N ASP A 16 18.72 1.94 19.27
CA ASP A 16 19.58 2.91 19.94
C ASP A 16 19.15 4.33 19.56
N LEU A 17 18.51 5.02 20.50
CA LEU A 17 18.01 6.38 20.29
C LEU A 17 19.10 7.45 20.38
N LYS A 18 20.29 7.11 20.91
CA LYS A 18 21.44 8.03 20.95
C LYS A 18 22.21 8.00 19.63
N ASN A 19 22.31 6.82 19.02
CA ASN A 19 22.98 6.59 17.73
C ASN A 19 21.97 6.15 16.67
N LEU A 20 21.01 7.04 16.38
CA LEU A 20 19.85 6.71 15.56
C LEU A 20 20.26 6.33 14.12
N THR A 21 19.84 5.14 13.70
CA THR A 21 19.99 4.70 12.30
C THR A 21 18.67 4.92 11.56
N VAL A 22 18.73 5.61 10.42
CA VAL A 22 17.56 5.89 9.58
C VAL A 22 17.87 5.55 8.13
N THR A 23 17.05 4.68 7.55
CA THR A 23 17.07 4.40 6.11
C THR A 23 16.02 5.30 5.44
N SER A 24 16.46 6.22 4.59
CA SER A 24 15.58 7.11 3.81
C SER A 24 15.33 6.51 2.43
N ILE A 25 14.10 6.10 2.17
CA ILE A 25 13.71 5.45 0.92
C ILE A 25 12.97 6.47 0.05
N PRO A 26 13.51 6.85 -1.12
CA PRO A 26 12.76 7.66 -2.09
C PRO A 26 11.61 6.82 -2.65
N ALA A 27 10.40 7.37 -2.62
CA ALA A 27 9.20 6.70 -3.10
C ALA A 27 8.46 7.59 -4.12
N GLU A 28 7.44 8.31 -3.69
CA GLU A 28 6.61 9.18 -4.53
C GLU A 28 6.09 10.33 -3.69
N ARG A 29 5.89 11.51 -4.27
CA ARG A 29 5.40 12.68 -3.53
C ARG A 29 3.95 12.51 -3.09
N PHE A 30 3.59 13.19 -2.01
CA PHE A 30 2.25 13.19 -1.41
C PHE A 30 1.87 11.85 -0.77
N LEU A 31 2.85 11.20 -0.11
CA LEU A 31 2.59 10.04 0.76
C LEU A 31 1.60 10.41 1.86
N HIS A 32 0.63 9.54 2.09
CA HIS A 32 -0.42 9.76 3.07
C HIS A 32 -0.50 8.54 4.00
N ASP A 33 -1.56 7.77 3.87
CA ASP A 33 -1.90 6.60 4.66
C ASP A 33 -1.58 5.29 3.92
N GLY A 34 -1.54 4.20 4.68
CA GLY A 34 -1.07 2.91 4.20
C GLY A 34 -1.10 1.86 5.30
N GLY A 35 -0.84 0.61 4.92
CA GLY A 35 -0.80 -0.51 5.85
C GLY A 35 0.08 -1.63 5.35
N PHE A 36 0.34 -2.55 6.26
CA PHE A 36 1.07 -3.76 5.93
C PHE A 36 0.18 -4.73 5.16
N ASP A 37 0.81 -5.47 4.27
CA ASP A 37 0.24 -6.68 3.69
C ASP A 37 -0.07 -7.72 4.78
N LYS A 38 -0.77 -8.80 4.40
CA LYS A 38 -1.16 -9.87 5.33
C LYS A 38 0.04 -10.48 6.09
N SER A 39 1.23 -10.56 5.48
CA SER A 39 2.40 -11.14 6.13
C SER A 39 3.09 -10.19 7.11
N GLY A 40 2.72 -8.90 7.14
CA GLY A 40 3.40 -7.90 7.96
C GLY A 40 4.76 -7.45 7.43
N ARG A 41 5.14 -7.81 6.19
CA ARG A 41 6.49 -7.54 5.64
C ARG A 41 6.49 -6.35 4.70
N TYR A 42 5.48 -6.22 3.86
CA TYR A 42 5.45 -5.20 2.85
C TYR A 42 4.52 -4.08 3.29
N PHE A 43 5.01 -2.84 3.28
CA PHE A 43 4.23 -1.66 3.59
C PHE A 43 3.74 -1.02 2.29
N LEU A 44 2.42 -1.00 2.10
CA LEU A 44 1.75 -0.37 0.96
C LEU A 44 1.20 0.98 1.41
N VAL A 45 1.59 2.05 0.72
CA VAL A 45 1.25 3.43 1.08
C VAL A 45 0.76 4.22 -0.13
N ALA A 46 -0.31 4.97 0.06
CA ALA A 46 -0.87 5.84 -0.97
C ALA A 46 -0.04 7.11 -1.14
N ALA A 47 0.41 7.35 -2.36
CA ALA A 47 0.81 8.67 -2.86
C ALA A 47 -0.43 9.31 -3.51
N ASN A 48 -1.36 9.75 -2.67
CA ASN A 48 -2.77 9.90 -3.05
C ASN A 48 -2.98 10.94 -4.19
N ALA A 49 -2.37 12.11 -4.09
CA ALA A 49 -2.46 13.17 -5.10
C ALA A 49 -1.78 12.79 -6.44
N ARG A 50 -1.07 11.67 -6.50
CA ARG A 50 -0.47 11.08 -7.70
C ARG A 50 -1.18 9.83 -8.19
N HIS A 51 -2.25 9.40 -7.52
CA HIS A 51 -3.04 8.22 -7.87
C HIS A 51 -2.20 6.93 -7.91
N ARG A 52 -1.25 6.84 -6.96
CA ARG A 52 -0.24 5.78 -6.93
C ARG A 52 -0.15 5.14 -5.55
N ILE A 53 0.33 3.89 -5.53
CA ILE A 53 0.69 3.13 -4.34
C ILE A 53 2.19 2.83 -4.39
N ALA A 54 2.94 3.27 -3.38
CA ALA A 54 4.31 2.85 -3.18
C ALA A 54 4.35 1.62 -2.28
N ILE A 55 5.28 0.70 -2.57
CA ILE A 55 5.42 -0.57 -1.87
C ILE A 55 6.85 -0.67 -1.35
N VAL A 56 7.01 -0.87 -0.05
CA VAL A 56 8.31 -1.01 0.62
C VAL A 56 8.44 -2.40 1.22
N ASP A 57 9.56 -3.07 0.99
CA ASP A 57 9.96 -4.27 1.73
C ASP A 57 10.66 -3.82 3.01
N THR A 58 10.01 -3.98 4.17
CA THR A 58 10.59 -3.51 5.44
C THR A 58 11.67 -4.43 5.97
N LYS A 59 11.77 -5.66 5.46
CA LYS A 59 12.84 -6.60 5.80
C LYS A 59 14.13 -6.25 5.07
N GLU A 60 14.03 -5.91 3.80
CA GLU A 60 15.16 -5.56 2.94
C GLU A 60 15.42 -4.04 2.89
N GLU A 61 14.65 -3.26 3.64
CA GLU A 61 14.73 -1.81 3.77
C GLU A 61 14.76 -1.05 2.42
N LYS A 62 13.97 -1.51 1.43
CA LYS A 62 14.01 -0.97 0.07
C LYS A 62 12.64 -0.79 -0.56
N LEU A 63 12.56 0.16 -1.51
CA LEU A 63 11.41 0.31 -2.39
C LEU A 63 11.31 -0.92 -3.31
N VAL A 64 10.15 -1.55 -3.32
CA VAL A 64 9.81 -2.61 -4.29
C VAL A 64 9.37 -1.98 -5.60
N GLY A 65 8.52 -0.94 -5.53
CA GLY A 65 8.06 -0.20 -6.69
C GLY A 65 6.96 0.81 -6.33
N VAL A 66 6.56 1.58 -7.33
CA VAL A 66 5.42 2.49 -7.28
C VAL A 66 4.50 2.15 -8.44
N ILE A 67 3.23 1.91 -8.15
CA ILE A 67 2.24 1.46 -9.14
C ILE A 67 1.05 2.41 -9.19
N ASP A 68 0.45 2.51 -10.38
CA ASP A 68 -0.82 3.21 -10.59
C ASP A 68 -1.95 2.47 -9.86
N SER A 69 -2.76 3.19 -9.09
CA SER A 69 -3.84 2.59 -8.30
C SER A 69 -5.09 2.27 -9.11
N LYS A 70 -5.17 2.66 -10.38
CA LYS A 70 -6.33 2.50 -11.29
C LYS A 70 -7.60 3.23 -10.87
N GLY A 71 -7.51 4.14 -9.92
CA GLY A 71 -8.58 5.05 -9.50
C GLY A 71 -8.01 6.41 -9.11
N GLN A 72 -8.87 7.35 -8.72
CA GLN A 72 -8.44 8.71 -8.39
C GLN A 72 -8.33 8.91 -6.88
N THR A 73 -7.17 9.36 -6.43
CA THR A 73 -6.90 9.69 -5.02
C THR A 73 -7.15 8.51 -4.08
N PRO A 74 -6.32 7.45 -4.15
CA PRO A 74 -6.46 6.30 -3.26
C PRO A 74 -6.40 6.73 -1.80
N HIS A 75 -7.34 6.24 -0.99
CA HIS A 75 -7.45 6.56 0.43
C HIS A 75 -7.75 5.29 1.23
N PRO A 76 -6.74 4.46 1.53
CA PRO A 76 -6.95 3.13 2.10
C PRO A 76 -7.26 3.12 3.60
N GLY A 77 -6.93 4.18 4.35
CA GLY A 77 -6.63 4.04 5.77
C GLY A 77 -5.43 3.10 5.95
N ARG A 78 -5.68 1.93 6.54
CA ARG A 78 -4.68 0.82 6.59
C ARG A 78 -4.86 -0.20 5.46
N GLY A 79 -5.91 -0.03 4.65
CA GLY A 79 -6.35 -1.00 3.66
C GLY A 79 -6.98 -2.25 4.26
N ALA A 80 -7.30 -3.18 3.37
CA ALA A 80 -7.94 -4.46 3.68
C ALA A 80 -7.18 -5.62 3.05
N ASN A 81 -6.75 -6.58 3.87
CA ASN A 81 -6.03 -7.78 3.43
C ASN A 81 -6.98 -8.99 3.39
N PHE A 82 -7.01 -9.72 2.28
CA PHE A 82 -7.78 -10.98 2.17
C PHE A 82 -7.18 -11.93 1.15
N LEU A 83 -7.68 -13.17 1.11
CA LEU A 83 -7.32 -14.15 0.09
C LEU A 83 -8.31 -14.08 -1.06
N HIS A 84 -7.86 -13.61 -2.21
CA HIS A 84 -8.66 -13.62 -3.42
C HIS A 84 -8.66 -15.04 -4.03
N PRO A 85 -9.84 -15.62 -4.39
CA PRO A 85 -9.93 -17.01 -4.87
C PRO A 85 -9.03 -17.32 -6.09
N LYS A 86 -8.80 -16.32 -6.95
CA LYS A 86 -7.98 -16.45 -8.16
C LYS A 86 -6.55 -15.94 -8.04
N TYR A 87 -6.34 -14.90 -7.23
CA TYR A 87 -5.09 -14.12 -7.24
C TYR A 87 -4.21 -14.35 -6.02
N GLY A 88 -4.70 -15.12 -5.04
CA GLY A 88 -4.00 -15.33 -3.77
C GLY A 88 -4.12 -14.12 -2.84
N PRO A 89 -3.13 -13.88 -1.96
CA PRO A 89 -3.13 -12.74 -1.06
C PRO A 89 -3.18 -11.39 -1.81
N VAL A 90 -4.16 -10.57 -1.43
CA VAL A 90 -4.30 -9.20 -1.94
C VAL A 90 -4.48 -8.20 -0.80
N TRP A 91 -4.03 -6.97 -1.05
CA TRP A 91 -4.32 -5.79 -0.26
C TRP A 91 -5.19 -4.84 -1.09
N ALA A 92 -6.22 -4.26 -0.49
CA ALA A 92 -7.18 -3.43 -1.19
C ALA A 92 -7.21 -1.98 -0.67
N THR A 93 -7.46 -1.06 -1.60
CA THR A 93 -7.74 0.36 -1.35
C THR A 93 -8.99 0.80 -2.09
N SER A 94 -9.80 1.63 -1.44
CA SER A 94 -10.82 2.44 -2.11
C SER A 94 -10.22 3.79 -2.53
N HIS A 95 -11.02 4.60 -3.21
CA HIS A 95 -10.61 5.87 -3.79
C HIS A 95 -11.55 6.99 -3.34
N LEU A 96 -10.95 8.15 -3.05
CA LEU A 96 -11.71 9.35 -2.68
C LEU A 96 -12.30 10.03 -3.93
N GLY A 97 -11.55 10.03 -5.03
CA GLY A 97 -11.91 10.75 -6.25
C GLY A 97 -12.92 10.03 -7.15
N ASN A 98 -13.09 8.72 -6.99
CA ASN A 98 -14.08 7.93 -7.73
C ASN A 98 -14.45 6.63 -6.99
N GLU A 99 -15.38 5.87 -7.54
CA GLU A 99 -15.97 4.65 -6.98
C GLU A 99 -15.05 3.43 -6.99
N THR A 100 -13.91 3.50 -7.66
CA THR A 100 -13.04 2.34 -7.86
C THR A 100 -12.52 1.78 -6.53
N ILE A 101 -12.50 0.46 -6.41
CA ILE A 101 -11.76 -0.29 -5.41
C ILE A 101 -10.74 -1.17 -6.14
N SER A 102 -9.47 -1.04 -5.75
CA SER A 102 -8.36 -1.75 -6.41
C SER A 102 -7.78 -2.81 -5.50
N PHE A 103 -7.58 -4.01 -6.04
CA PHE A 103 -6.94 -5.13 -5.36
C PHE A 103 -5.52 -5.30 -5.90
N ILE A 104 -4.54 -5.31 -5.00
CA ILE A 104 -3.11 -5.40 -5.32
C ILE A 104 -2.58 -6.72 -4.80
N GLY A 105 -1.95 -7.53 -5.67
CA GLY A 105 -1.32 -8.79 -5.25
C GLY A 105 -0.11 -8.56 -4.35
N THR A 106 0.01 -9.30 -3.25
CA THR A 106 1.06 -9.07 -2.23
C THR A 106 1.95 -10.28 -1.95
N ASP A 107 1.89 -11.32 -2.77
CA ASP A 107 2.67 -12.55 -2.58
C ASP A 107 3.69 -12.77 -3.72
N PRO A 108 4.90 -12.21 -3.59
CA PRO A 108 5.97 -12.38 -4.58
C PRO A 108 6.63 -13.77 -4.56
N GLU A 109 6.25 -14.67 -3.66
CA GLU A 109 6.85 -16.00 -3.59
C GLU A 109 6.03 -17.03 -4.36
N LYS A 110 4.74 -17.14 -4.04
CA LYS A 110 3.85 -18.15 -4.63
C LYS A 110 2.98 -17.62 -5.77
N HIS A 111 2.75 -16.30 -5.82
CA HIS A 111 1.89 -15.65 -6.80
C HIS A 111 2.65 -14.56 -7.59
N LYS A 112 3.89 -14.87 -7.99
CA LYS A 112 4.85 -13.97 -8.67
C LYS A 112 4.25 -13.17 -9.82
N GLN A 113 3.38 -13.78 -10.62
CA GLN A 113 2.75 -13.15 -11.78
C GLN A 113 1.83 -11.97 -11.39
N TYR A 114 1.31 -11.97 -10.15
CA TYR A 114 0.34 -11.02 -9.61
C TYR A 114 0.94 -10.03 -8.61
N ALA A 115 2.09 -10.37 -8.02
CA ALA A 115 2.74 -9.53 -7.02
C ALA A 115 2.99 -8.11 -7.56
N TRP A 116 2.60 -7.12 -6.75
CA TRP A 116 2.84 -5.70 -7.01
C TRP A 116 2.13 -5.19 -8.27
N LYS A 117 0.98 -5.77 -8.59
CA LYS A 117 0.10 -5.31 -9.68
C LYS A 117 -1.31 -5.15 -9.16
N VAL A 118 -2.03 -4.18 -9.70
CA VAL A 118 -3.49 -4.14 -9.58
C VAL A 118 -4.04 -5.32 -10.39
N VAL A 119 -4.57 -6.32 -9.70
CA VAL A 119 -5.06 -7.58 -10.30
C VAL A 119 -6.54 -7.54 -10.63
N GLN A 120 -7.28 -6.65 -9.97
CA GLN A 120 -8.70 -6.44 -10.19
C GLN A 120 -9.10 -5.05 -9.71
N THR A 121 -10.05 -4.46 -10.43
CA THR A 121 -10.82 -3.31 -9.98
C THR A 121 -12.28 -3.69 -9.90
N VAL A 122 -12.99 -3.15 -8.91
CA VAL A 122 -14.46 -3.24 -8.81
C VAL A 122 -15.01 -1.87 -8.46
N ASP A 123 -16.30 -1.66 -8.73
CA ASP A 123 -16.96 -0.41 -8.36
C ASP A 123 -17.57 -0.54 -6.95
N GLY A 124 -17.27 0.44 -6.11
CA GLY A 124 -17.92 0.66 -4.82
C GLY A 124 -19.24 1.43 -4.97
N GLN A 125 -19.69 2.05 -3.89
CA GLN A 125 -20.97 2.78 -3.89
C GLN A 125 -20.92 4.14 -4.62
N GLY A 126 -19.72 4.67 -4.88
CA GLY A 126 -19.51 6.02 -5.39
C GLY A 126 -18.13 6.57 -4.96
N GLY A 127 -17.78 7.75 -5.45
CA GLY A 127 -16.65 8.53 -4.92
C GLY A 127 -16.87 8.98 -3.47
N GLY A 128 -15.84 9.52 -2.83
CA GLY A 128 -15.90 9.94 -1.43
C GLY A 128 -15.48 8.87 -0.41
N SER A 129 -15.00 7.70 -0.86
CA SER A 129 -14.61 6.63 0.06
C SER A 129 -13.34 6.99 0.83
N LEU A 130 -13.37 6.80 2.14
CA LEU A 130 -12.24 7.06 3.04
C LEU A 130 -11.60 5.79 3.62
N PHE A 131 -12.37 4.71 3.75
CA PHE A 131 -11.91 3.51 4.43
C PHE A 131 -12.46 2.26 3.75
N ILE A 132 -11.64 1.22 3.75
CA ILE A 132 -12.02 -0.14 3.39
C ILE A 132 -11.62 -1.08 4.53
N LYS A 133 -12.43 -2.14 4.76
CA LYS A 133 -12.19 -3.06 5.86
C LYS A 133 -12.58 -4.49 5.52
N THR A 134 -11.90 -5.43 6.15
CA THR A 134 -12.21 -6.86 6.18
C THR A 134 -11.61 -7.45 7.46
N HIS A 135 -11.92 -8.71 7.74
CA HIS A 135 -11.35 -9.49 8.83
C HIS A 135 -11.16 -10.95 8.37
N PRO A 136 -10.14 -11.69 8.84
CA PRO A 136 -9.92 -13.10 8.45
C PRO A 136 -11.08 -14.06 8.73
N ASN A 137 -12.04 -13.67 9.57
CA ASN A 137 -13.20 -14.48 10.00
C ASN A 137 -14.54 -13.90 9.50
N SER A 138 -14.51 -12.98 8.54
CA SER A 138 -15.70 -12.43 7.90
C SER A 138 -16.01 -13.14 6.59
#